data_AF-A0A089M5T8-F1
#
_entry.id   AF-A0A089M5T8-F1
#
_cell.length_a   1.000
_cell.length_b   1.000
_cell.length_c   1.000
_cell.angle_alpha   90.00
_cell.angle_beta   90.00
_cell.angle_gamma   90.00
#
_symmetry.space_group_name_H-M   'P 1'
#
loop_
_entity.id
_entity.type
_entity.pdbx_description
1 polymer ?
#
loop_
_entity_poly.entity_id
_entity_poly.type
_entity_poly.pdbx_seq_one_letter_code
_entity_poly.pdbx_strand_id
1 'polypeptide(L)'
;MKKTAFLFPGQGSQYIGMGKDLLAYEEARHVFEEASDSLGYDLMKMCLQGDIAELTRTENTQPAILTVSIAAFRTYMHLFGEKPSLLAGHSLGEITALTCADAIELGDAVRIARKRGLFMQEASKDVSGTMAAIGGIRGEEVEKVCRQVSAPDRIVVVSNYNAVNQTVISGVKEAVEQVCSMLEAQDALVHRLKVSGSFHSPIMAPAAAALEEELGRLRYKPLKYPVLSNVTGSLYEGHEQITDLLKKQMTHPVQWYASMQFMDRSGIQKAIELGPKNVLRNLMNSYSTEIDSYSLDTLADIKVLQEYQQKQQQAEGQERKTILSRCLAAVVCIPNMNWNNDEYQSGVVEPYQRIKHLEERLEAEQRNPGPEDIGEALAMLTSVMDTKKVTQEEREERFHQVLGGNSEYLHLLEQSLLHN
;
A
#
# COMPACT_ATOMS: atom_id res chain seq x y z
N MET A 1 -4.08 13.35 6.99
CA MET A 1 -4.43 12.03 6.43
C MET A 1 -3.40 10.98 6.82
N LYS A 2 -3.85 9.78 7.21
CA LYS A 2 -2.97 8.64 7.51
C LYS A 2 -2.07 8.31 6.30
N LYS A 3 -0.80 7.96 6.55
CA LYS A 3 0.08 7.47 5.49
C LYS A 3 -0.33 6.05 5.09
N THR A 4 -0.61 5.85 3.81
CA THR A 4 -1.20 4.61 3.30
C THR A 4 -0.27 3.91 2.32
N ALA A 5 -0.08 2.61 2.50
CA ALA A 5 0.61 1.75 1.54
C ALA A 5 -0.41 0.94 0.73
N PHE A 6 -0.22 0.82 -0.58
CA PHE A 6 -0.96 -0.16 -1.37
C PHE A 6 -0.08 -1.38 -1.67
N LEU A 7 -0.68 -2.54 -1.49
CA LEU A 7 -0.03 -3.84 -1.58
C LEU A 7 -0.61 -4.63 -2.75
N PHE A 8 0.24 -5.29 -3.54
CA PHE A 8 -0.21 -6.10 -4.67
C PHE A 8 0.21 -7.56 -4.52
N PRO A 9 -0.76 -8.51 -4.53
CA PRO A 9 -0.47 -9.92 -4.33
C PRO A 9 0.31 -10.53 -5.50
N GLY A 10 0.98 -11.64 -5.19
CA GLY A 10 1.64 -12.50 -6.17
C GLY A 10 0.87 -13.81 -6.42
N GLN A 11 1.55 -14.74 -7.10
CA GLN A 11 1.02 -16.08 -7.42
C GLN A 11 0.56 -16.85 -6.18
N GLY A 12 -0.54 -17.59 -6.31
CA GLY A 12 -1.25 -18.30 -5.23
C GLY A 12 -2.54 -17.59 -4.79
N SER A 13 -2.68 -16.32 -5.15
CA SER A 13 -3.89 -15.53 -4.89
C SER A 13 -5.02 -15.79 -5.89
N GLN A 14 -4.73 -16.33 -7.07
CA GLN A 14 -5.72 -16.54 -8.13
C GLN A 14 -6.86 -17.50 -7.73
N TYR A 15 -8.04 -17.28 -8.30
CA TYR A 15 -9.20 -18.15 -8.24
C TYR A 15 -10.14 -17.86 -9.42
N ILE A 16 -10.96 -18.85 -9.82
CA ILE A 16 -11.96 -18.62 -10.87
C ILE A 16 -13.06 -17.71 -10.35
N GLY A 17 -13.39 -16.68 -11.13
CA GLY A 17 -14.31 -15.61 -10.76
C GLY A 17 -13.63 -14.36 -10.23
N MET A 18 -12.29 -14.33 -10.10
CA MET A 18 -11.57 -13.15 -9.64
C MET A 18 -11.79 -11.94 -10.56
N GLY A 19 -11.96 -10.76 -9.96
CA GLY A 19 -12.25 -9.51 -10.68
C GLY A 19 -13.70 -9.36 -11.15
N LYS A 20 -14.58 -10.37 -11.00
CA LYS A 20 -15.99 -10.29 -11.42
C LYS A 20 -16.73 -9.09 -10.84
N ASP A 21 -16.59 -8.90 -9.53
CA ASP A 21 -17.22 -7.83 -8.78
C ASP A 21 -16.72 -6.43 -9.22
N LEU A 22 -15.45 -6.34 -9.64
CA LEU A 22 -14.84 -5.11 -10.10
C LEU A 22 -15.41 -4.65 -11.45
N LEU A 23 -15.92 -5.56 -12.28
CA LEU A 23 -16.50 -5.23 -13.59
C LEU A 23 -17.78 -4.38 -13.50
N ALA A 24 -18.33 -4.18 -12.30
CA ALA A 24 -19.35 -3.16 -12.04
C ALA A 24 -18.85 -1.73 -12.31
N TYR A 25 -17.52 -1.53 -12.33
CA TYR A 25 -16.85 -0.25 -12.56
C TYR A 25 -16.22 -0.20 -13.96
N GLU A 26 -16.30 0.95 -14.61
CA GLU A 26 -15.77 1.16 -15.96
C GLU A 26 -14.24 1.04 -16.01
N GLU A 27 -13.58 1.53 -14.96
CA GLU A 27 -12.14 1.47 -14.77
C GLU A 27 -11.60 0.04 -14.87
N ALA A 28 -12.29 -0.90 -14.24
CA ALA A 28 -11.92 -2.31 -14.28
C ALA A 28 -12.15 -2.93 -15.66
N ARG A 29 -13.29 -2.61 -16.30
CA ARG A 29 -13.60 -3.12 -17.65
C ARG A 29 -12.52 -2.72 -18.65
N HIS A 30 -12.12 -1.45 -18.66
CA HIS A 30 -11.03 -0.97 -19.52
C HIS A 30 -9.69 -1.66 -19.26
N VAL A 31 -9.36 -1.98 -18.01
CA VAL A 31 -8.12 -2.72 -17.69
C VAL A 31 -8.14 -4.12 -18.29
N PHE A 32 -9.26 -4.83 -18.20
CA PHE A 32 -9.38 -6.16 -18.78
C PHE A 32 -9.37 -6.15 -20.31
N GLU A 33 -10.00 -5.14 -20.93
CA GLU A 33 -9.98 -4.93 -22.38
C GLU A 33 -8.54 -4.69 -22.88
N GLU A 34 -7.84 -3.71 -22.30
CA GLU A 34 -6.45 -3.38 -22.67
C GLU A 34 -5.51 -4.57 -22.46
N ALA A 35 -5.68 -5.32 -21.37
CA ALA A 35 -4.89 -6.51 -21.08
C ALA A 35 -5.15 -7.62 -22.11
N SER A 36 -6.41 -7.87 -22.46
CA SER A 36 -6.78 -8.90 -23.44
C SER A 36 -6.29 -8.56 -24.84
N ASP A 37 -6.43 -7.30 -25.26
CA ASP A 37 -5.92 -6.80 -26.54
C ASP A 37 -4.40 -6.92 -26.61
N SER A 38 -3.70 -6.58 -25.52
CA SER A 38 -2.24 -6.68 -25.44
C SER A 38 -1.77 -8.14 -25.48
N LEU A 39 -2.53 -9.06 -24.91
CA LEU A 39 -2.16 -10.48 -24.89
C LEU A 39 -2.59 -11.24 -26.15
N GLY A 40 -3.56 -10.70 -26.90
CA GLY A 40 -4.14 -11.34 -28.08
C GLY A 40 -5.10 -12.50 -27.76
N TYR A 41 -5.57 -12.58 -26.52
CA TYR A 41 -6.58 -13.56 -26.09
C TYR A 41 -7.44 -12.99 -24.96
N ASP A 42 -8.63 -13.56 -24.79
CA ASP A 42 -9.61 -13.12 -23.79
C ASP A 42 -9.18 -13.53 -22.36
N LEU A 43 -8.39 -12.66 -21.72
CA LEU A 43 -7.94 -12.85 -20.34
C LEU A 43 -9.10 -12.74 -19.35
N MET A 44 -10.09 -11.88 -19.64
CA MET A 44 -11.28 -11.73 -18.80
C MET A 44 -12.02 -13.06 -18.66
N LYS A 45 -12.31 -13.73 -19.78
CA LYS A 45 -12.97 -15.04 -19.77
C LYS A 45 -12.15 -16.08 -19.00
N MET A 46 -10.82 -16.07 -19.14
CA MET A 46 -9.94 -16.96 -18.37
C MET A 46 -10.07 -16.74 -16.85
N CYS A 47 -10.10 -15.48 -16.40
CA CYS A 47 -10.29 -15.15 -14.98
C CYS A 47 -11.68 -15.53 -14.45
N LEU A 48 -12.74 -15.27 -15.23
CA LEU A 48 -14.12 -15.38 -14.76
C LEU A 48 -14.71 -16.79 -14.88
N GLN A 49 -14.38 -17.49 -15.96
CA GLN A 49 -15.07 -18.70 -16.41
C GLN A 49 -14.10 -19.79 -16.87
N GLY A 50 -12.78 -19.56 -16.75
CA GLY A 50 -11.76 -20.49 -17.19
C GLY A 50 -11.67 -21.74 -16.33
N ASP A 51 -10.74 -22.61 -16.71
CA ASP A 51 -10.34 -23.75 -15.90
C ASP A 51 -9.24 -23.36 -14.90
N ILE A 52 -9.34 -23.85 -13.65
CA ILE A 52 -8.38 -23.49 -12.61
C ILE A 52 -6.99 -24.06 -12.88
N ALA A 53 -6.88 -25.23 -13.53
CA ALA A 53 -5.59 -25.80 -13.87
C ALA A 53 -4.92 -24.96 -14.96
N GLU A 54 -5.68 -24.50 -15.96
CA GLU A 54 -5.19 -23.55 -16.97
C GLU A 54 -4.79 -22.19 -16.36
N LEU A 55 -5.64 -21.60 -15.51
CA LEU A 55 -5.35 -20.32 -14.88
C LEU A 55 -4.12 -20.39 -13.95
N THR A 56 -3.88 -21.55 -13.33
CA THR A 56 -2.74 -21.78 -12.40
C THR A 56 -1.41 -22.03 -13.12
N ARG A 57 -1.41 -22.18 -14.45
CA ARG A 57 -0.17 -22.16 -15.22
C ARG A 57 0.47 -20.78 -15.09
N THR A 58 1.72 -20.73 -14.65
CA THR A 58 2.47 -19.50 -14.31
C THR A 58 2.38 -18.39 -15.36
N GLU A 59 2.49 -18.72 -16.64
CA GLU A 59 2.35 -17.79 -17.78
C GLU A 59 0.96 -17.19 -17.94
N ASN A 60 -0.07 -17.86 -17.41
CA ASN A 60 -1.45 -17.36 -17.38
C ASN A 60 -1.74 -16.66 -16.04
N THR A 61 -1.28 -17.23 -14.93
CA THR A 61 -1.53 -16.70 -13.58
C THR A 61 -0.96 -15.29 -13.40
N GLN A 62 0.27 -15.06 -13.85
CA GLN A 62 0.95 -13.78 -13.65
C GLN A 62 0.22 -12.60 -14.31
N PRO A 63 -0.08 -12.61 -15.63
CA PRO A 63 -0.83 -11.53 -16.24
C PRO A 63 -2.27 -11.41 -15.69
N ALA A 64 -2.88 -12.54 -15.28
CA ALA A 64 -4.22 -12.54 -14.71
C ALA A 64 -4.29 -11.80 -13.36
N ILE A 65 -3.39 -12.12 -12.41
CA ILE A 65 -3.31 -11.43 -11.12
C ILE A 65 -2.97 -9.95 -11.32
N LEU A 66 -1.99 -9.65 -12.18
CA LEU A 66 -1.60 -8.27 -12.48
C LEU A 66 -2.80 -7.45 -12.99
N THR A 67 -3.58 -8.01 -13.90
CA THR A 67 -4.77 -7.35 -14.48
C THR A 67 -5.83 -7.09 -13.40
N VAL A 68 -6.16 -8.08 -12.57
CA VAL A 68 -7.14 -7.93 -11.49
C VAL A 68 -6.67 -6.90 -10.47
N SER A 69 -5.39 -6.90 -10.10
CA SER A 69 -4.82 -5.94 -9.16
C SER A 69 -4.83 -4.50 -9.70
N ILE A 70 -4.55 -4.29 -10.99
CA ILE A 70 -4.63 -2.96 -11.60
C ILE A 70 -6.08 -2.51 -11.72
N ALA A 71 -7.01 -3.42 -12.03
CA ALA A 71 -8.45 -3.14 -12.00
C ALA A 71 -8.88 -2.70 -10.59
N ALA A 72 -8.47 -3.42 -9.54
CA ALA A 72 -8.73 -3.06 -8.15
C ALA A 72 -8.13 -1.69 -7.80
N PHE A 73 -6.92 -1.39 -8.25
CA PHE A 73 -6.28 -0.09 -8.05
C PHE A 73 -7.03 1.04 -8.74
N ARG A 74 -7.36 0.92 -10.03
CA ARG A 74 -8.08 1.99 -10.74
C ARG A 74 -9.48 2.21 -10.15
N THR A 75 -10.19 1.13 -9.80
CA THR A 75 -11.48 1.22 -9.07
C THR A 75 -11.32 1.89 -7.70
N TYR A 76 -10.29 1.54 -6.93
CA TYR A 76 -10.01 2.19 -5.65
C TYR A 76 -9.78 3.70 -5.83
N MET A 77 -8.93 4.07 -6.79
CA MET A 77 -8.62 5.48 -7.07
C MET A 77 -9.86 6.25 -7.51
N HIS A 78 -10.75 5.63 -8.30
CA HIS A 78 -12.03 6.22 -8.69
C HIS A 78 -12.96 6.48 -7.50
N LEU A 79 -13.11 5.48 -6.62
CA LEU A 79 -14.07 5.54 -5.52
C LEU A 79 -13.61 6.42 -4.35
N PHE A 80 -12.32 6.35 -4.01
CA PHE A 80 -11.80 6.93 -2.77
C PHE A 80 -10.84 8.10 -3.00
N GLY A 81 -10.19 8.18 -4.16
CA GLY A 81 -9.26 9.26 -4.52
C GLY A 81 -7.99 9.36 -3.65
N GLU A 82 -7.84 8.48 -2.65
CA GLU A 82 -6.71 8.48 -1.74
C GLU A 82 -5.44 8.01 -2.44
N LYS A 83 -4.39 8.83 -2.37
CA LYS A 83 -3.10 8.53 -3.00
C LYS A 83 -2.22 7.72 -2.03
N PRO A 84 -1.47 6.72 -2.54
CA PRO A 84 -0.54 5.97 -1.72
C PRO A 84 0.69 6.82 -1.34
N SER A 85 1.18 6.65 -0.13
CA SER A 85 2.50 7.12 0.31
C SER A 85 3.62 6.24 -0.26
N LEU A 86 3.35 4.95 -0.49
CA LEU A 86 4.20 4.03 -1.22
C LEU A 86 3.39 2.84 -1.76
N LEU A 87 3.99 2.13 -2.71
CA LEU A 87 3.49 0.90 -3.29
C LEU A 87 4.45 -0.25 -2.99
N ALA A 88 3.92 -1.45 -2.79
CA ALA A 88 4.70 -2.66 -2.66
C ALA A 88 3.95 -3.83 -3.28
N GLY A 89 4.64 -4.82 -3.79
CA GLY A 89 3.98 -6.05 -4.21
C GLY A 89 4.87 -7.26 -4.06
N HIS A 90 4.24 -8.43 -3.95
CA HIS A 90 4.94 -9.68 -3.66
C HIS A 90 5.24 -10.43 -4.95
N SER A 91 6.52 -10.62 -5.26
CA SER A 91 7.03 -11.24 -6.48
C SER A 91 6.44 -10.58 -7.74
N LEU A 92 5.49 -11.23 -8.42
CA LEU A 92 4.74 -10.66 -9.54
C LEU A 92 4.12 -9.30 -9.17
N GLY A 93 3.63 -9.15 -7.93
CA GLY A 93 3.05 -7.89 -7.47
C GLY A 93 4.01 -6.69 -7.57
N GLU A 94 5.33 -6.88 -7.61
CA GLU A 94 6.27 -5.78 -7.82
C GLU A 94 6.13 -5.16 -9.22
N ILE A 95 5.87 -5.97 -10.25
CA ILE A 95 5.57 -5.47 -11.61
C ILE A 95 4.26 -4.69 -11.59
N THR A 96 3.25 -5.19 -10.87
CA THR A 96 1.98 -4.49 -10.65
C THR A 96 2.21 -3.13 -9.96
N ALA A 97 3.03 -3.10 -8.90
CA ALA A 97 3.36 -1.87 -8.17
C ALA A 97 4.05 -0.83 -9.09
N LEU A 98 5.01 -1.26 -9.90
CA LEU A 98 5.69 -0.41 -10.88
C LEU A 98 4.72 0.10 -11.96
N THR A 99 3.75 -0.71 -12.37
CA THR A 99 2.71 -0.31 -13.33
C THR A 99 1.76 0.72 -12.72
N CYS A 100 1.31 0.52 -11.48
CA CYS A 100 0.48 1.49 -10.75
C CYS A 100 1.24 2.77 -10.35
N ALA A 101 2.58 2.73 -10.34
CA ALA A 101 3.46 3.90 -10.23
C ALA A 101 3.65 4.65 -11.56
N ASP A 102 2.90 4.28 -12.61
CA ASP A 102 3.01 4.80 -13.98
C ASP A 102 4.38 4.55 -14.63
N ALA A 103 5.25 3.71 -14.05
CA ALA A 103 6.61 3.47 -14.56
C ALA A 103 6.64 2.48 -15.75
N ILE A 104 5.66 1.57 -15.82
CA ILE A 104 5.47 0.59 -16.89
C ILE A 104 4.05 0.76 -17.42
N GLU A 105 3.86 0.74 -18.75
CA GLU A 105 2.53 0.73 -19.35
C GLU A 105 1.81 -0.60 -19.11
N LEU A 106 0.49 -0.60 -18.91
CA LEU A 106 -0.28 -1.81 -18.62
C LEU A 106 -0.11 -2.88 -19.71
N GLY A 107 -0.20 -2.49 -20.99
CA GLY A 107 0.00 -3.40 -22.11
C GLY A 107 1.39 -4.08 -22.13
N ASP A 108 2.45 -3.36 -21.75
CA ASP A 108 3.79 -3.93 -21.61
C ASP A 108 3.88 -4.83 -20.36
N ALA A 109 3.30 -4.38 -19.24
CA ALA A 109 3.30 -5.11 -17.97
C ALA A 109 2.68 -6.51 -18.10
N VAL A 110 1.52 -6.64 -18.78
CA VAL A 110 0.89 -7.95 -19.00
C VAL A 110 1.72 -8.85 -19.93
N ARG A 111 2.37 -8.29 -20.96
CA ARG A 111 3.25 -9.04 -21.85
C ARG A 111 4.49 -9.55 -21.11
N ILE A 112 5.12 -8.71 -20.30
CA ILE A 112 6.27 -9.07 -19.47
C ILE A 112 5.87 -10.13 -18.43
N ALA A 113 4.74 -9.94 -17.74
CA ALA A 113 4.24 -10.90 -16.75
C ALA A 113 4.03 -12.29 -17.37
N ARG A 114 3.44 -12.36 -18.57
CA ARG A 114 3.30 -13.62 -19.32
C ARG A 114 4.65 -14.23 -19.69
N LYS A 115 5.57 -13.43 -20.26
CA LYS A 115 6.92 -13.90 -20.65
C LYS A 115 7.72 -14.36 -19.44
N ARG A 116 7.67 -13.63 -18.33
CA ARG A 116 8.27 -14.01 -17.04
C ARG A 116 7.78 -15.38 -16.60
N GLY A 117 6.46 -15.61 -16.64
CA GLY A 117 5.88 -16.92 -16.31
C GLY A 117 6.36 -18.05 -17.24
N LEU A 118 6.46 -17.79 -18.55
CA LEU A 118 7.00 -18.75 -19.52
C LEU A 118 8.47 -19.08 -19.24
N PHE A 119 9.30 -18.07 -19.04
CA PHE A 119 10.74 -18.26 -18.77
C PHE A 119 10.97 -19.02 -17.46
N MET A 120 10.19 -18.72 -16.42
CA MET A 120 10.25 -19.46 -15.14
C MET A 120 9.91 -20.93 -15.31
N GLN A 121 8.91 -21.25 -16.14
CA GLN A 121 8.56 -22.63 -16.44
C GLN A 121 9.63 -23.33 -17.28
N GLU A 122 10.16 -22.66 -18.30
CA GLU A 122 11.22 -23.21 -19.15
C GLU A 122 12.46 -23.57 -18.33
N ALA A 123 12.91 -22.67 -17.46
CA ALA A 123 14.04 -22.92 -16.57
C ALA A 123 13.79 -24.04 -15.54
N SER A 124 12.53 -24.45 -15.36
CA SER A 124 12.14 -25.55 -14.47
C SER A 124 12.01 -26.89 -15.19
N LYS A 125 12.23 -26.97 -16.51
CA LYS A 125 12.16 -28.25 -17.25
C LYS A 125 13.40 -29.11 -17.08
N ASP A 126 14.57 -28.47 -17.01
CA ASP A 126 15.87 -29.16 -16.94
C ASP A 126 16.24 -29.56 -15.50
N VAL A 127 15.50 -29.05 -14.51
CA VAL A 127 15.73 -29.32 -13.08
C VAL A 127 14.42 -29.76 -12.45
N SER A 128 14.44 -30.91 -11.77
CA SER A 128 13.33 -31.35 -10.92
C SER A 128 13.23 -30.42 -9.70
N GLY A 129 12.56 -29.28 -9.88
CA GLY A 129 12.42 -28.22 -8.90
C GLY A 129 11.18 -28.35 -8.03
N THR A 130 11.23 -27.78 -6.83
CA THR A 130 10.05 -27.62 -5.97
C THR A 130 10.22 -26.46 -4.99
N MET A 131 9.16 -26.17 -4.23
CA MET A 131 9.15 -25.20 -3.15
C MET A 131 8.39 -25.73 -1.93
N ALA A 132 8.77 -25.27 -0.73
CA ALA A 132 8.04 -25.56 0.50
C ALA A 132 7.94 -24.32 1.39
N ALA A 133 6.76 -24.07 1.95
CA ALA A 133 6.56 -23.05 2.97
C ALA A 133 6.94 -23.61 4.33
N ILE A 134 7.72 -22.84 5.09
CA ILE A 134 8.24 -23.18 6.41
C ILE A 134 7.69 -22.16 7.41
N GLY A 135 7.06 -22.65 8.48
CA GLY A 135 6.44 -21.83 9.52
C GLY A 135 6.91 -22.23 10.92
N GLY A 136 6.78 -21.31 11.88
CA GLY A 136 7.06 -21.56 13.29
C GLY A 136 8.54 -21.49 13.68
N ILE A 137 9.44 -21.27 12.71
CA ILE A 137 10.88 -21.15 12.91
C ILE A 137 11.41 -19.91 12.19
N ARG A 138 12.41 -19.25 12.80
CA ARG A 138 13.00 -18.02 12.26
C ARG A 138 13.74 -18.27 10.95
N GLY A 139 13.69 -17.30 10.04
CA GLY A 139 14.35 -17.39 8.74
C GLY A 139 15.85 -17.66 8.81
N GLU A 140 16.56 -17.11 9.80
CA GLU A 140 18.00 -17.32 9.94
C GLU A 140 18.36 -18.79 10.24
N GLU A 141 17.50 -19.51 10.96
CA GLU A 141 17.69 -20.95 11.23
C GLU A 141 17.38 -21.79 9.98
N VAL A 142 16.34 -21.43 9.23
CA VAL A 142 16.02 -22.08 7.94
C VAL A 142 17.19 -21.94 6.96
N GLU A 143 17.81 -20.76 6.88
CA GLU A 143 19.01 -20.52 6.07
C GLU A 143 20.20 -21.39 6.47
N LYS A 144 20.42 -21.61 7.77
CA LYS A 144 21.50 -22.49 8.25
C LYS A 144 21.28 -23.92 7.76
N VAL A 145 20.06 -24.44 7.87
CA VAL A 145 19.71 -25.78 7.38
C VAL A 145 19.84 -25.85 5.85
N CYS A 146 19.37 -24.84 5.11
CA CYS A 146 19.56 -24.77 3.65
C CYS A 146 21.05 -24.82 3.28
N ARG A 147 21.91 -24.04 3.96
CA ARG A 147 23.36 -24.04 3.70
C ARG A 147 24.04 -25.38 3.99
N GLN A 148 23.57 -26.15 4.97
CA GLN A 148 24.10 -27.48 5.25
C GLN A 148 23.77 -28.49 4.15
N VAL A 149 22.63 -28.31 3.48
CA VAL A 149 22.10 -29.25 2.46
C VAL A 149 22.50 -28.83 1.04
N SER A 150 22.60 -27.54 0.77
CA SER A 150 22.82 -26.98 -0.57
C SER A 150 24.23 -27.26 -1.09
N ALA A 151 24.32 -27.70 -2.35
CA ALA A 151 25.57 -27.90 -3.07
C ALA A 151 25.36 -27.57 -4.57
N PRO A 152 26.43 -27.47 -5.40
CA PRO A 152 26.33 -27.01 -6.79
C PRO A 152 25.30 -27.75 -7.67
N ASP A 153 25.12 -29.05 -7.44
CA ASP A 153 24.19 -29.94 -8.17
C ASP A 153 22.85 -30.17 -7.46
N ARG A 154 22.68 -29.61 -6.25
CA ARG A 154 21.53 -29.82 -5.37
C ARG A 154 21.20 -28.55 -4.57
N ILE A 155 21.03 -27.45 -5.30
CA ILE A 155 20.78 -26.13 -4.73
C ILE A 155 19.45 -26.14 -3.97
N VAL A 156 19.47 -25.65 -2.73
CA VAL A 156 18.29 -25.26 -1.94
C VAL A 156 18.59 -23.98 -1.18
N VAL A 157 17.67 -23.02 -1.25
CA VAL A 157 17.81 -21.69 -0.64
C VAL A 157 16.48 -21.22 -0.09
N VAL A 158 16.50 -20.22 0.79
CA VAL A 158 15.30 -19.45 1.13
C VAL A 158 14.94 -18.58 -0.08
N SER A 159 13.70 -18.69 -0.55
CA SER A 159 13.13 -17.99 -1.69
C SER A 159 12.25 -16.81 -1.29
N ASN A 160 11.68 -16.84 -0.07
CA ASN A 160 10.81 -15.78 0.44
C ASN A 160 10.96 -15.65 1.94
N TYR A 161 11.10 -14.41 2.43
CA TYR A 161 10.92 -14.06 3.84
C TYR A 161 9.58 -13.35 3.98
N ASN A 162 8.52 -14.10 4.32
CA ASN A 162 7.16 -13.56 4.36
C ASN A 162 6.82 -12.97 5.73
N ALA A 163 7.39 -13.51 6.81
CA ALA A 163 7.34 -12.97 8.16
C ALA A 163 8.58 -13.41 8.95
N VAL A 164 8.72 -12.96 10.20
CA VAL A 164 9.84 -13.32 11.08
C VAL A 164 10.04 -14.84 11.19
N ASN A 165 8.94 -15.60 11.22
CA ASN A 165 8.90 -17.05 11.38
C ASN A 165 8.14 -17.75 10.25
N GLN A 166 8.02 -17.10 9.08
CA GLN A 166 7.37 -17.67 7.90
C GLN A 166 8.25 -17.41 6.69
N THR A 167 8.83 -18.48 6.16
CA THR A 167 9.67 -18.44 4.96
C THR A 167 9.16 -19.41 3.91
N VAL A 168 9.71 -19.31 2.70
CA VAL A 168 9.58 -20.35 1.67
C VAL A 168 10.99 -20.72 1.24
N ILE A 169 11.24 -22.00 1.04
CA ILE A 169 12.46 -22.52 0.44
C ILE A 169 12.17 -23.01 -0.97
N SER A 170 13.15 -22.90 -1.86
CA SER A 170 13.08 -23.42 -3.22
C SER A 170 14.41 -23.99 -3.65
N GLY A 171 14.36 -24.94 -4.58
CA GLY A 171 15.55 -25.65 -5.01
C GLY A 171 15.27 -26.92 -5.78
N VAL A 172 16.29 -27.76 -5.90
CA VAL A 172 16.20 -29.14 -6.38
C VAL A 172 15.36 -29.95 -5.40
N LYS A 173 14.43 -30.77 -5.92
CA LYS A 173 13.41 -31.47 -5.13
C LYS A 173 13.99 -32.29 -3.99
N GLU A 174 15.03 -33.07 -4.26
CA GLU A 174 15.69 -33.91 -3.26
C GLU A 174 16.31 -33.09 -2.12
N ALA A 175 16.90 -31.94 -2.45
CA ALA A 175 17.49 -31.03 -1.47
C ALA A 175 16.41 -30.32 -0.63
N VAL A 176 15.33 -29.88 -1.26
CA VAL A 176 14.19 -29.27 -0.55
C VAL A 176 13.57 -30.28 0.41
N GLU A 177 13.33 -31.52 -0.01
CA GLU A 177 12.78 -32.55 0.87
C GLU A 177 13.71 -32.89 2.04
N GLN A 178 15.03 -32.92 1.83
CA GLN A 178 15.98 -33.10 2.93
C GLN A 178 15.91 -31.95 3.94
N VAL A 179 15.85 -30.69 3.49
CA VAL A 179 15.67 -29.52 4.39
C VAL A 179 14.35 -29.63 5.13
N CYS A 180 13.26 -29.97 4.45
CA CYS A 180 11.94 -30.18 5.06
C CYS A 180 12.02 -31.20 6.21
N SER A 181 12.60 -32.37 6.00
CA SER A 181 12.73 -33.40 7.04
C SER A 181 13.60 -32.96 8.22
N MET A 182 14.67 -32.20 7.97
CA MET A 182 15.52 -31.66 9.04
C MET A 182 14.80 -30.60 9.89
N LEU A 183 13.92 -29.81 9.27
CA LEU A 183 13.12 -28.79 9.95
C LEU A 183 11.90 -29.39 10.67
N GLU A 184 11.25 -30.39 10.09
CA GLU A 184 10.19 -31.18 10.74
C GLU A 184 10.71 -31.83 12.03
N ALA A 185 11.95 -32.32 12.03
CA ALA A 185 12.62 -32.84 13.23
C ALA A 185 12.95 -31.77 14.30
N GLN A 186 12.79 -30.49 13.96
CA GLN A 186 12.93 -29.33 14.86
C GLN A 186 11.56 -28.67 15.14
N ASP A 187 10.47 -29.43 14.97
CA ASP A 187 9.08 -28.99 15.20
C ASP A 187 8.62 -27.81 14.31
N ALA A 188 9.30 -27.55 13.19
CA ALA A 188 8.85 -26.56 12.22
C ALA A 188 7.61 -27.05 11.46
N LEU A 189 6.71 -26.12 11.14
CA LEU A 189 5.56 -26.39 10.27
C LEU A 189 6.03 -26.39 8.81
N VAL A 190 5.82 -27.49 8.09
CA VAL A 190 6.22 -27.62 6.68
C VAL A 190 5.01 -27.86 5.80
N HIS A 191 4.85 -27.02 4.76
CA HIS A 191 3.82 -27.18 3.74
C HIS A 191 4.44 -27.17 2.34
N ARG A 192 4.50 -28.34 1.71
CA ARG A 192 5.01 -28.53 0.35
C ARG A 192 4.07 -27.87 -0.66
N LEU A 193 4.62 -27.03 -1.53
CA LEU A 193 3.84 -26.26 -2.50
C LEU A 193 3.64 -27.09 -3.78
N LYS A 194 2.44 -27.00 -4.37
CA LYS A 194 2.11 -27.66 -5.64
C LYS A 194 2.65 -26.85 -6.82
N VAL A 195 3.97 -26.70 -6.89
CA VAL A 195 4.68 -25.99 -7.96
C VAL A 195 5.88 -26.84 -8.39
N SER A 196 6.17 -26.85 -9.69
CA SER A 196 7.27 -27.62 -10.26
C SER A 196 8.55 -26.78 -10.48
N GLY A 197 8.57 -25.53 -10.00
CA GLY A 197 9.67 -24.60 -10.25
C GLY A 197 10.41 -24.17 -8.99
N SER A 198 11.71 -23.92 -9.13
CA SER A 198 12.60 -23.44 -8.06
C SER A 198 12.67 -21.91 -8.05
N PHE A 199 11.52 -21.25 -7.94
CA PHE A 199 11.44 -19.79 -8.11
C PHE A 199 12.24 -19.02 -7.05
N HIS A 200 12.76 -17.84 -7.41
CA HIS A 200 13.57 -16.99 -6.54
C HIS A 200 14.82 -17.71 -6.00
N SER A 201 15.47 -18.50 -6.85
CA SER A 201 16.73 -19.20 -6.56
C SER A 201 17.73 -19.05 -7.70
N PRO A 202 19.02 -19.36 -7.48
CA PRO A 202 20.04 -19.35 -8.54
C PRO A 202 19.70 -20.21 -9.76
N ILE A 203 18.85 -21.23 -9.61
CA ILE A 203 18.40 -22.10 -10.73
C ILE A 203 17.65 -21.28 -11.80
N MET A 204 17.03 -20.16 -11.43
CA MET A 204 16.30 -19.28 -12.35
C MET A 204 17.21 -18.36 -13.19
N ALA A 205 18.53 -18.48 -13.12
CA ALA A 205 19.45 -17.64 -13.89
C ALA A 205 19.17 -17.60 -15.41
N PRO A 206 18.84 -18.72 -16.10
CA PRO A 206 18.46 -18.67 -17.51
C PRO A 206 17.18 -17.85 -17.76
N ALA A 207 16.18 -17.99 -16.88
CA ALA A 207 14.94 -17.21 -16.96
C ALA A 207 15.19 -15.71 -16.71
N ALA A 208 16.10 -15.39 -15.80
CA ALA A 208 16.48 -14.01 -15.48
C ALA A 208 17.15 -13.32 -16.69
N ALA A 209 18.05 -14.03 -17.40
CA ALA A 209 18.69 -13.51 -18.61
C ALA A 209 17.67 -13.26 -19.73
N ALA A 210 16.75 -14.21 -19.97
CA ALA A 210 15.70 -14.03 -20.97
C ALA A 210 14.75 -12.88 -20.61
N LEU A 211 14.44 -12.69 -19.33
CA LEU A 211 13.61 -11.58 -18.86
C LEU A 211 14.32 -10.23 -19.03
N GLU A 212 15.63 -10.15 -18.74
CA GLU A 212 16.42 -8.93 -18.92
C GLU A 212 16.39 -8.41 -20.36
N GLU A 213 16.46 -9.31 -21.35
CA GLU A 213 16.35 -8.92 -22.77
C GLU A 213 15.01 -8.26 -23.10
N GLU A 214 13.92 -8.74 -22.51
CA GLU A 214 12.58 -8.18 -22.70
C GLU A 214 12.41 -6.86 -21.96
N LEU A 215 12.90 -6.79 -20.72
CA LEU A 215 12.91 -5.57 -19.91
C LEU A 215 13.74 -4.46 -20.55
N GLY A 216 14.85 -4.80 -21.21
CA GLY A 216 15.73 -3.84 -21.89
C GLY A 216 15.12 -3.21 -23.15
N ARG A 217 14.00 -3.73 -23.66
CA ARG A 217 13.27 -3.16 -24.82
C ARG A 217 12.25 -2.09 -24.43
N LEU A 218 11.97 -1.96 -23.14
CA LEU A 218 10.93 -1.07 -22.64
C LEU A 218 11.46 0.32 -22.37
N ARG A 219 10.54 1.29 -22.34
CA ARG A 219 10.83 2.65 -21.87
C ARG A 219 10.13 2.87 -20.55
N TYR A 220 10.92 2.99 -19.49
CA TYR A 220 10.39 3.28 -18.17
C TYR A 220 10.17 4.78 -17.98
N LYS A 221 9.07 5.14 -17.32
CA LYS A 221 8.82 6.50 -16.85
C LYS A 221 9.29 6.68 -15.41
N PRO A 222 9.54 7.92 -14.95
CA PRO A 222 9.71 8.21 -13.54
C PRO A 222 8.56 7.68 -12.69
N LEU A 223 8.89 7.12 -11.53
CA LEU A 223 7.91 6.57 -10.61
C LEU A 223 7.07 7.71 -10.01
N LYS A 224 5.77 7.69 -10.26
CA LYS A 224 4.81 8.63 -9.69
C LYS A 224 4.62 8.45 -8.18
N TYR A 225 4.78 7.22 -7.71
CA TYR A 225 4.71 6.85 -6.30
C TYR A 225 5.95 6.02 -5.94
N PRO A 226 6.51 6.15 -4.72
CA PRO A 226 7.61 5.30 -4.28
C PRO A 226 7.23 3.82 -4.31
N VAL A 227 8.12 2.94 -4.79
CA VAL A 227 7.89 1.49 -4.87
C VAL A 227 8.96 0.76 -4.07
N LEU A 228 8.59 -0.26 -3.30
CA LEU A 228 9.53 -1.16 -2.61
C LEU A 228 9.99 -2.31 -3.53
N SER A 229 11.30 -2.55 -3.56
CA SER A 229 11.86 -3.71 -4.25
C SER A 229 11.90 -4.94 -3.35
N ASN A 230 11.52 -6.10 -3.90
CA ASN A 230 11.63 -7.37 -3.20
C ASN A 230 13.07 -7.84 -3.02
N VAL A 231 14.02 -7.34 -3.82
CA VAL A 231 15.44 -7.73 -3.70
C VAL A 231 16.10 -7.03 -2.51
N THR A 232 15.82 -5.74 -2.34
CA THR A 232 16.49 -4.89 -1.34
C THR A 232 15.66 -4.69 -0.07
N GLY A 233 14.35 -4.92 -0.11
CA GLY A 233 13.42 -4.57 0.98
C GLY A 233 13.35 -3.05 1.23
N SER A 234 13.80 -2.24 0.26
CA SER A 234 13.88 -0.77 0.33
C SER A 234 13.31 -0.16 -0.95
N LEU A 235 13.17 1.17 -0.97
CA LEU A 235 12.63 1.88 -2.13
C LEU A 235 13.54 1.76 -3.35
N TYR A 236 12.94 1.74 -4.55
CA TYR A 236 13.62 2.08 -5.79
C TYR A 236 14.14 3.53 -5.71
N GLU A 237 15.39 3.76 -6.09
CA GLU A 237 15.98 5.11 -6.18
C GLU A 237 15.49 5.85 -7.43
N GLY A 238 15.19 5.10 -8.50
CA GLY A 238 14.77 5.63 -9.80
C GLY A 238 14.33 4.54 -10.76
N HIS A 239 13.78 4.95 -11.91
CA HIS A 239 13.28 4.01 -12.93
C HIS A 239 14.41 3.26 -13.65
N GLU A 240 15.63 3.76 -13.57
CA GLU A 240 16.84 3.16 -14.12
C GLU A 240 17.19 1.82 -13.45
N GLN A 241 16.76 1.62 -12.21
CA GLN A 241 17.01 0.37 -11.46
C GLN A 241 16.02 -0.75 -11.80
N ILE A 242 14.92 -0.46 -12.52
CA ILE A 242 13.82 -1.42 -12.76
C ILE A 242 14.32 -2.69 -13.44
N THR A 243 15.13 -2.57 -14.49
CA THR A 243 15.61 -3.73 -15.24
C THR A 243 16.51 -4.61 -14.38
N ASP A 244 17.50 -4.01 -13.68
CA ASP A 244 18.46 -4.75 -12.85
C ASP A 244 17.78 -5.43 -11.65
N LEU A 245 16.89 -4.71 -10.96
CA LEU A 245 16.20 -5.25 -9.79
C LEU A 245 15.18 -6.32 -10.16
N LEU A 246 14.38 -6.15 -11.23
CA LEU A 246 13.45 -7.20 -11.68
C LEU A 246 14.19 -8.45 -12.21
N LYS A 247 15.35 -8.28 -12.86
CA LYS A 247 16.23 -9.42 -13.20
C LYS A 247 16.70 -10.13 -11.94
N LYS A 248 17.29 -9.40 -10.98
CA LYS A 248 17.79 -9.97 -9.72
C LYS A 248 16.67 -10.65 -8.93
N GLN A 249 15.46 -10.10 -8.96
CA GLN A 249 14.28 -10.67 -8.31
C GLN A 249 14.01 -12.11 -8.72
N MET A 250 14.37 -12.51 -9.95
CA MET A 250 14.17 -13.89 -10.43
C MET A 250 15.02 -14.91 -9.67
N THR A 251 16.20 -14.51 -9.19
CA THR A 251 17.20 -15.41 -8.60
C THR A 251 17.47 -15.14 -7.11
N HIS A 252 16.92 -14.06 -6.56
CA HIS A 252 17.11 -13.65 -5.17
C HIS A 252 15.80 -13.79 -4.39
N PRO A 253 15.89 -13.97 -3.05
CA PRO A 253 14.72 -14.08 -2.21
C PRO A 253 13.84 -12.84 -2.24
N VAL A 254 12.54 -13.04 -2.09
CA VAL A 254 11.58 -11.95 -1.84
C VAL A 254 11.67 -11.50 -0.39
N GLN A 255 12.17 -10.28 -0.18
CA GLN A 255 12.33 -9.62 1.12
C GLN A 255 11.03 -8.96 1.61
N TRP A 256 9.94 -9.72 1.69
CA TRP A 256 8.62 -9.18 2.08
C TRP A 256 8.60 -8.72 3.54
N TYR A 257 9.20 -9.48 4.46
CA TYR A 257 9.31 -9.10 5.86
C TYR A 257 10.07 -7.78 6.04
N ALA A 258 11.19 -7.61 5.33
CA ALA A 258 11.93 -6.33 5.33
C ALA A 258 11.10 -5.19 4.74
N SER A 259 10.28 -5.46 3.72
CA SER A 259 9.34 -4.48 3.13
C SER A 259 8.29 -4.03 4.16
N MET A 260 7.73 -4.95 4.96
CA MET A 260 6.82 -4.60 6.06
C MET A 260 7.50 -3.78 7.15
N GLN A 261 8.74 -4.14 7.52
CA GLN A 261 9.53 -3.35 8.46
C GLN A 261 9.85 -1.94 7.93
N PHE A 262 10.08 -1.80 6.61
CA PHE A 262 10.26 -0.50 5.99
C PHE A 262 9.00 0.36 6.09
N MET A 263 7.83 -0.22 5.78
CA MET A 263 6.53 0.46 5.86
C MET A 263 6.27 0.99 7.28
N ASP A 264 6.49 0.14 8.29
CA ASP A 264 6.34 0.49 9.70
C ASP A 264 7.27 1.63 10.12
N ARG A 265 8.58 1.51 9.84
CA ARG A 265 9.57 2.58 10.13
C ARG A 265 9.29 3.89 9.40
N SER A 266 8.60 3.84 8.26
CA SER A 266 8.22 5.03 7.48
C SER A 266 6.94 5.71 8.00
N GLY A 267 6.32 5.15 9.03
CA GLY A 267 5.08 5.63 9.64
C GLY A 267 3.85 5.34 8.80
N ILE A 268 3.84 4.26 8.01
CA ILE A 268 2.61 3.76 7.38
C ILE A 268 1.63 3.36 8.48
N GLN A 269 0.40 3.85 8.41
CA GLN A 269 -0.66 3.59 9.39
C GLN A 269 -1.82 2.81 8.80
N LYS A 270 -1.87 2.69 7.46
CA LYS A 270 -2.88 1.92 6.75
C LYS A 270 -2.26 1.17 5.58
N ALA A 271 -2.65 -0.08 5.39
CA ALA A 271 -2.26 -0.90 4.26
C ALA A 271 -3.50 -1.42 3.52
N ILE A 272 -3.50 -1.37 2.19
CA ILE A 272 -4.63 -1.86 1.37
C ILE A 272 -4.08 -2.83 0.32
N GLU A 273 -4.46 -4.09 0.42
CA GLU A 273 -4.16 -5.09 -0.61
C GLU A 273 -5.16 -4.96 -1.77
N LEU A 274 -4.66 -4.68 -2.97
CA LEU A 274 -5.44 -4.47 -4.17
C LEU A 274 -5.22 -5.64 -5.13
N GLY A 275 -6.19 -6.53 -5.23
CA GLY A 275 -6.07 -7.75 -6.02
C GLY A 275 -6.78 -8.94 -5.38
N PRO A 276 -6.64 -10.14 -5.98
CA PRO A 276 -7.39 -11.31 -5.56
C PRO A 276 -7.03 -11.78 -4.14
N LYS A 277 -8.06 -12.16 -3.36
CA LYS A 277 -7.98 -12.58 -1.96
C LYS A 277 -7.41 -11.49 -1.03
N ASN A 278 -6.74 -11.89 0.04
CA ASN A 278 -6.32 -11.02 1.13
C ASN A 278 -5.05 -11.54 1.84
N VAL A 279 -4.10 -12.10 1.08
CA VAL A 279 -2.92 -12.77 1.63
C VAL A 279 -1.98 -11.77 2.28
N LEU A 280 -1.66 -10.66 1.61
CA LEU A 280 -0.75 -9.63 2.11
C LEU A 280 -1.36 -8.85 3.27
N ARG A 281 -2.68 -8.61 3.27
CA ARG A 281 -3.44 -8.07 4.40
C ARG A 281 -3.27 -8.96 5.63
N ASN A 282 -3.36 -10.27 5.49
CA ASN A 282 -3.19 -11.21 6.60
C ASN A 282 -1.74 -11.24 7.12
N LEU A 283 -0.74 -11.13 6.22
CA LEU A 283 0.66 -10.99 6.62
C LEU A 283 0.89 -9.69 7.39
N MET A 284 0.32 -8.57 6.94
CA MET A 284 0.41 -7.28 7.64
C MET A 284 -0.24 -7.31 9.02
N ASN A 285 -1.45 -7.89 9.15
CA ASN A 285 -2.10 -8.06 10.45
C ASN A 285 -1.31 -8.94 11.42
N SER A 286 -0.57 -9.92 10.88
CA SER A 286 0.29 -10.80 11.70
C SER A 286 1.60 -10.10 12.09
N TYR A 287 2.02 -9.09 11.32
CA TYR A 287 3.20 -8.29 11.57
C TYR A 287 2.94 -7.19 12.62
N SER A 288 1.84 -6.45 12.51
CA SER A 288 1.52 -5.31 13.38
C SER A 288 0.02 -5.16 13.61
N THR A 289 -0.35 -4.81 14.85
CA THR A 289 -1.70 -4.39 15.23
C THR A 289 -1.95 -2.90 15.04
N GLU A 290 -0.90 -2.12 14.79
CA GLU A 290 -0.97 -0.65 14.68
C GLU A 290 -1.23 -0.18 13.24
N ILE A 291 -1.08 -1.07 12.25
CA ILE A 291 -1.32 -0.78 10.84
C ILE A 291 -2.69 -1.33 10.43
N ASP A 292 -3.66 -0.43 10.26
CA ASP A 292 -5.00 -0.79 9.80
C ASP A 292 -4.91 -1.44 8.41
N SER A 293 -5.31 -2.70 8.27
CA SER A 293 -5.09 -3.46 7.03
C SER A 293 -6.39 -3.93 6.38
N TYR A 294 -6.57 -3.54 5.12
CA TYR A 294 -7.75 -3.81 4.30
C TYR A 294 -7.39 -4.56 3.01
N SER A 295 -8.39 -5.10 2.33
CA SER A 295 -8.31 -5.68 0.99
C SER A 295 -9.30 -4.98 0.06
N LEU A 296 -9.13 -5.11 -1.25
CA LEU A 296 -10.13 -4.82 -2.26
C LEU A 296 -10.03 -5.86 -3.37
N ASP A 297 -10.92 -6.86 -3.29
CA ASP A 297 -11.16 -7.88 -4.31
C ASP A 297 -12.64 -7.94 -4.70
N THR A 298 -13.53 -7.79 -3.71
CA THR A 298 -14.98 -7.98 -3.83
C THR A 298 -15.78 -6.71 -3.54
N LEU A 299 -17.08 -6.72 -3.86
CA LEU A 299 -17.98 -5.63 -3.44
C LEU A 299 -18.10 -5.50 -1.92
N ALA A 300 -17.92 -6.60 -1.17
CA ALA A 300 -17.93 -6.58 0.29
C ALA A 300 -16.75 -5.78 0.85
N ASP A 301 -15.57 -5.95 0.25
CA ASP A 301 -14.38 -5.17 0.62
C ASP A 301 -14.58 -3.67 0.40
N ILE A 302 -15.20 -3.30 -0.74
CA ILE A 302 -15.53 -1.90 -1.04
C ILE A 302 -16.44 -1.30 0.04
N LYS A 303 -17.44 -2.05 0.51
CA LYS A 303 -18.32 -1.60 1.61
C LYS A 303 -17.55 -1.35 2.91
N VAL A 304 -16.62 -2.25 3.25
CA VAL A 304 -15.76 -2.07 4.44
C VAL A 304 -14.93 -0.79 4.33
N LEU A 305 -14.35 -0.50 3.16
CA LEU A 305 -13.59 0.72 2.91
C LEU A 305 -14.48 1.98 2.93
N GLN A 306 -15.71 1.91 2.42
CA GLN A 306 -16.69 2.99 2.51
C GLN A 306 -17.10 3.29 3.95
N GLU A 307 -17.38 2.25 4.74
CA GLU A 307 -17.69 2.41 6.17
C GLU A 307 -16.53 3.02 6.94
N TYR A 308 -15.30 2.60 6.63
CA TYR A 308 -14.10 3.21 7.19
C TYR A 308 -14.01 4.69 6.82
N GLN A 309 -14.16 5.05 5.55
CA GLN A 309 -14.09 6.44 5.09
C GLN A 309 -15.17 7.31 5.74
N GLN A 310 -16.39 6.80 5.86
CA GLN A 310 -17.50 7.49 6.54
C GLN A 310 -17.16 7.74 8.02
N LYS A 311 -16.61 6.75 8.72
CA LYS A 311 -16.16 6.91 10.12
C LYS A 311 -15.05 7.97 10.24
N GLN A 312 -14.09 8.00 9.32
CA GLN A 312 -13.04 9.03 9.31
C GLN A 312 -13.63 10.42 9.08
N GLN A 313 -14.53 10.58 8.10
CA GLN A 313 -15.20 11.86 7.83
C GLN A 313 -16.03 12.36 9.03
N GLN A 314 -16.70 11.46 9.73
CA GLN A 314 -17.44 11.78 10.95
C GLN A 314 -16.49 12.22 12.08
N ALA A 315 -15.40 11.48 12.31
CA ALA A 315 -14.41 11.83 13.32
C ALA A 315 -13.73 13.18 13.04
N GLU A 316 -13.33 13.43 11.79
CA GLU A 316 -12.77 14.72 11.36
C GLU A 316 -13.78 15.86 11.51
N GLY A 317 -15.06 15.62 11.20
CA GLY A 317 -16.12 16.60 11.40
C GLY A 317 -16.31 16.95 12.88
N GLN A 318 -16.23 15.95 13.76
CA GLN A 318 -16.34 16.14 15.20
C GLN A 318 -15.13 16.87 15.78
N GLU A 319 -13.91 16.59 15.31
CA GLU A 319 -12.72 17.34 15.73
C GLU A 319 -12.82 18.81 15.29
N ARG A 320 -13.28 19.07 14.06
CA ARG A 320 -13.49 20.44 13.58
C ARG A 320 -14.52 21.21 14.41
N LYS A 321 -15.61 20.57 14.83
CA LYS A 321 -16.55 21.18 15.80
C LYS A 321 -15.85 21.50 17.11
N THR A 322 -15.04 20.57 17.61
CA THR A 322 -14.26 20.77 18.85
C THR A 322 -13.30 21.95 18.75
N ILE A 323 -12.63 22.14 17.61
CA ILE A 323 -11.77 23.30 17.33
C ILE A 323 -12.57 24.60 17.41
N LEU A 324 -13.74 24.66 16.78
CA LEU A 324 -14.61 25.84 16.79
C LEU A 324 -15.03 26.25 18.21
N SER A 325 -15.47 25.28 19.02
CA SER A 325 -15.84 25.55 20.41
C SER A 325 -14.62 25.96 21.27
N ARG A 326 -13.43 25.42 20.99
CA ARG A 326 -12.18 25.87 21.64
C ARG A 326 -11.78 27.29 21.22
N CYS A 327 -12.03 27.71 19.98
CA CYS A 327 -11.83 29.11 19.56
C CYS A 327 -12.69 30.05 20.40
N LEU A 328 -13.99 29.75 20.57
CA LEU A 328 -14.88 30.56 21.42
C LEU A 328 -14.39 30.62 22.87
N ALA A 329 -14.00 29.47 23.44
CA ALA A 329 -13.44 29.42 24.78
C ALA A 329 -12.16 30.26 24.91
N ALA A 330 -11.25 30.18 23.94
CA ALA A 330 -10.03 30.96 23.91
C ALA A 330 -10.31 32.46 23.88
N VAL A 331 -11.23 32.93 23.02
CA VAL A 331 -11.63 34.35 22.97
C VAL A 331 -12.06 34.87 24.34
N VAL A 332 -12.81 34.08 25.12
CA VAL A 332 -13.29 34.46 26.46
C VAL A 332 -12.17 34.40 27.50
N CYS A 333 -11.33 33.38 27.48
CA CYS A 333 -10.33 33.13 28.51
C CYS A 333 -9.05 33.99 28.38
N ILE A 334 -8.73 34.50 27.19
CA ILE A 334 -7.55 35.34 26.99
C ILE A 334 -7.71 36.67 27.75
N PRO A 335 -6.76 37.03 28.65
CA PRO A 335 -6.80 38.31 29.35
C PRO A 335 -6.78 39.49 28.38
N ASN A 336 -7.58 40.52 28.67
CA ASN A 336 -7.57 41.74 27.87
C ASN A 336 -6.52 42.71 28.41
N MET A 337 -5.51 43.03 27.60
CA MET A 337 -4.49 44.04 27.93
C MET A 337 -4.70 45.35 27.16
N ASN A 338 -5.82 45.48 26.43
CA ASN A 338 -6.20 46.68 25.69
C ASN A 338 -7.38 47.41 26.34
N TRP A 339 -7.17 48.67 26.70
CA TRP A 339 -8.16 49.48 27.42
C TRP A 339 -8.90 50.48 26.52
N ASN A 340 -8.74 50.37 25.20
CA ASN A 340 -9.52 51.11 24.21
C ASN A 340 -10.85 50.39 23.92
N ASN A 341 -11.97 50.99 24.30
CA ASN A 341 -13.30 50.40 24.12
C ASN A 341 -13.71 50.23 22.65
N ASP A 342 -13.33 51.16 21.76
CA ASP A 342 -13.72 51.10 20.35
C ASP A 342 -12.95 49.99 19.62
N GLU A 343 -11.67 49.83 19.93
CA GLU A 343 -10.85 48.71 19.47
C GLU A 343 -11.35 47.39 20.07
N TYR A 344 -11.77 47.37 21.34
CA TYR A 344 -12.30 46.15 21.96
C TYR A 344 -13.61 45.70 21.30
N GLN A 345 -14.50 46.64 20.97
CA GLN A 345 -15.77 46.32 20.32
C GLN A 345 -15.53 45.68 18.94
N SER A 346 -14.75 46.33 18.09
CA SER A 346 -14.48 45.87 16.71
C SER A 346 -13.52 44.68 16.65
N GLY A 347 -12.53 44.61 17.55
CA GLY A 347 -11.47 43.62 17.52
C GLY A 347 -11.67 42.41 18.44
N VAL A 348 -12.66 42.43 19.34
CA VAL A 348 -12.99 41.29 20.24
C VAL A 348 -14.45 40.87 20.14
N VAL A 349 -15.39 41.81 20.31
CA VAL A 349 -16.83 41.48 20.39
C VAL A 349 -17.38 41.02 19.04
N GLU A 350 -17.08 41.75 17.96
CA GLU A 350 -17.51 41.38 16.61
C GLU A 350 -16.91 40.03 16.15
N PRO A 351 -15.59 39.77 16.27
CA PRO A 351 -15.01 38.46 15.97
C PRO A 351 -15.63 37.33 16.79
N TYR A 352 -15.87 37.53 18.09
CA TYR A 352 -16.56 36.54 18.92
C TYR A 352 -17.96 36.20 18.38
N GLN A 353 -18.76 37.23 18.05
CA GLN A 353 -20.09 37.04 17.49
C GLN A 353 -20.05 36.33 16.14
N ARG A 354 -19.05 36.61 15.30
CA ARG A 354 -18.86 35.91 14.02
C ARG A 354 -18.58 34.43 14.21
N ILE A 355 -17.66 34.06 15.11
CA ILE A 355 -17.39 32.64 15.41
C ILE A 355 -18.65 31.96 15.97
N LYS A 356 -19.39 32.65 16.86
CA LYS A 356 -20.61 32.10 17.45
C LYS A 356 -21.71 31.89 16.41
N HIS A 357 -21.94 32.88 15.54
CA HIS A 357 -22.92 32.75 14.46
C HIS A 357 -22.53 31.69 13.44
N LEU A 358 -21.22 31.49 13.21
CA LEU A 358 -20.74 30.39 12.39
C LEU A 358 -21.13 29.02 13.01
N GLU A 359 -20.92 28.84 14.32
CA GLU A 359 -21.33 27.62 15.04
C GLU A 359 -22.86 27.41 14.98
N GLU A 360 -23.65 28.43 15.31
CA GLU A 360 -25.13 28.38 15.26
C GLU A 360 -25.66 28.04 13.86
N ARG A 361 -25.04 28.62 12.81
CA ARG A 361 -25.39 28.33 11.40
C ARG A 361 -25.09 26.88 11.04
N LEU A 362 -23.92 26.37 11.40
CA LEU A 362 -23.51 24.99 11.13
C LEU A 362 -24.44 23.97 11.82
N GLU A 363 -24.87 24.26 13.05
CA GLU A 363 -25.84 23.45 13.77
C GLU A 363 -27.22 23.46 13.10
N ALA A 364 -27.71 24.64 12.71
CA ALA A 364 -28.98 24.78 12.01
C ALA A 364 -29.00 24.03 10.65
N GLU A 365 -27.87 24.03 9.95
CA GLU A 365 -27.66 23.29 8.70
C GLU A 365 -27.43 21.79 8.91
N GLN A 366 -27.26 21.33 10.16
CA GLN A 366 -26.81 19.97 10.51
C GLN A 366 -25.52 19.56 9.76
N ARG A 367 -24.64 20.55 9.54
CA ARG A 367 -23.42 20.40 8.74
C ARG A 367 -22.19 20.38 9.64
N ASN A 368 -21.23 19.51 9.33
CA ASN A 368 -19.91 19.58 9.98
C ASN A 368 -19.09 20.75 9.40
N PRO A 369 -18.27 21.46 10.22
CA PRO A 369 -17.44 22.55 9.73
C PRO A 369 -16.46 22.05 8.66
N GLY A 370 -16.33 22.80 7.56
CA GLY A 370 -15.34 22.61 6.51
C GLY A 370 -13.99 23.28 6.86
N PRO A 371 -12.94 23.05 6.06
CA PRO A 371 -11.66 23.75 6.24
C PRO A 371 -11.79 25.28 6.21
N GLU A 372 -12.66 25.83 5.35
CA GLU A 372 -12.91 27.27 5.26
C GLU A 372 -13.55 27.83 6.54
N ASP A 373 -14.53 27.12 7.12
CA ASP A 373 -15.16 27.51 8.39
C ASP A 373 -14.12 27.59 9.52
N ILE A 374 -13.19 26.63 9.55
CA ILE A 374 -12.08 26.62 10.53
C ILE A 374 -11.10 27.76 10.26
N GLY A 375 -10.75 28.01 9.00
CA GLY A 375 -9.90 29.13 8.60
C GLY A 375 -10.49 30.49 9.05
N GLU A 376 -11.79 30.70 8.85
CA GLU A 376 -12.48 31.91 9.33
C GLU A 376 -12.42 32.03 10.86
N ALA A 377 -12.71 30.95 11.58
CA ALA A 377 -12.68 30.97 13.05
C ALA A 377 -11.28 31.28 13.62
N LEU A 378 -10.23 30.70 13.02
CA LEU A 378 -8.85 30.98 13.40
C LEU A 378 -8.45 32.42 13.07
N ALA A 379 -8.87 32.96 11.93
CA ALA A 379 -8.63 34.37 11.57
C ALA A 379 -9.28 35.34 12.58
N MET A 380 -10.53 35.04 12.99
CA MET A 380 -11.21 35.81 14.04
C MET A 380 -10.47 35.72 15.37
N LEU A 381 -10.01 34.53 15.77
CA LEU A 381 -9.21 34.35 16.99
C LEU A 381 -7.88 35.13 16.94
N THR A 382 -7.20 35.14 15.78
CA THR A 382 -6.00 35.95 15.53
C THR A 382 -6.29 37.43 15.78
N SER A 383 -7.36 37.97 15.19
CA SER A 383 -7.78 39.36 15.41
C SER A 383 -8.05 39.67 16.88
N VAL A 384 -8.65 38.74 17.63
CA VAL A 384 -8.86 38.89 19.08
C VAL A 384 -7.53 38.97 19.83
N MET A 385 -6.58 38.08 19.51
CA MET A 385 -5.27 38.07 20.17
C MET A 385 -4.48 39.35 19.89
N ASP A 386 -4.52 39.84 18.64
CA ASP A 386 -3.88 41.10 18.26
C ASP A 386 -4.49 42.28 19.05
N THR A 387 -5.83 42.34 19.10
CA THR A 387 -6.54 43.40 19.83
C THR A 387 -6.28 43.34 21.33
N LYS A 388 -6.22 42.14 21.92
CA LYS A 388 -5.94 41.94 23.35
C LYS A 388 -4.46 42.10 23.71
N LYS A 389 -3.57 42.34 22.72
CA LYS A 389 -2.12 42.49 22.88
C LYS A 389 -1.45 41.28 23.53
N VAL A 390 -1.86 40.08 23.09
CA VAL A 390 -1.30 38.80 23.56
C VAL A 390 0.15 38.66 23.06
N THR A 391 1.05 38.15 23.91
CA THR A 391 2.44 37.92 23.52
C THR A 391 2.56 36.79 22.51
N GLN A 392 3.62 36.79 21.71
CA GLN A 392 3.84 35.73 20.70
C GLN A 392 3.89 34.32 21.32
N GLU A 393 4.55 34.16 22.46
CA GLU A 393 4.64 32.90 23.18
C GLU A 393 3.27 32.38 23.64
N GLU A 394 2.42 33.27 24.19
CA GLU A 394 1.06 32.87 24.58
C GLU A 394 0.19 32.58 23.34
N ARG A 395 0.35 33.30 22.22
CA ARG A 395 -0.37 32.99 20.97
C ARG A 395 -0.09 31.56 20.50
N GLU A 396 1.18 31.16 20.50
CA GLU A 396 1.59 29.81 20.10
C GLU A 396 0.99 28.74 21.02
N GLU A 397 1.00 28.97 22.33
CA GLU A 397 0.38 28.07 23.30
C GLU A 397 -1.14 27.95 23.07
N ARG A 398 -1.83 29.07 22.85
CA ARG A 398 -3.29 29.09 22.62
C ARG A 398 -3.67 28.38 21.32
N PHE A 399 -2.94 28.60 20.24
CA PHE A 399 -3.19 27.85 19.00
C PHE A 399 -2.90 26.37 19.17
N HIS A 400 -1.86 26.00 19.91
CA HIS A 400 -1.59 24.60 20.21
C HIS A 400 -2.74 23.95 21.00
N GLN A 401 -3.30 24.65 21.99
CA GLN A 401 -4.47 24.22 22.77
C GLN A 401 -5.72 24.09 21.91
N VAL A 402 -6.02 25.10 21.08
CA VAL A 402 -7.20 25.12 20.20
C VAL A 402 -7.15 23.98 19.19
N LEU A 403 -6.01 23.79 18.54
CA LEU A 403 -5.80 22.75 17.53
C LEU A 403 -5.57 21.35 18.14
N GLY A 404 -5.53 21.23 19.48
CA GLY A 404 -5.32 19.95 20.17
C GLY A 404 -3.99 19.27 19.81
N GLY A 405 -2.98 20.05 19.43
CA GLY A 405 -1.71 19.54 18.92
C GLY A 405 -1.75 18.89 17.53
N ASN A 406 -2.85 19.03 16.79
CA ASN A 406 -2.97 18.45 15.46
C ASN A 406 -2.28 19.33 14.41
N SER A 407 -1.09 18.89 13.97
CA SER A 407 -0.29 19.56 12.95
C SER A 407 -0.98 19.72 11.60
N GLU A 408 -2.03 18.95 11.32
CA GLU A 408 -2.76 19.04 10.05
C GLU A 408 -3.52 20.36 9.90
N TYR A 409 -3.83 21.08 10.99
CA TYR A 409 -4.53 22.36 10.90
C TYR A 409 -3.58 23.58 10.93
N LEU A 410 -2.26 23.36 11.09
CA LEU A 410 -1.27 24.45 11.11
C LEU A 410 -1.22 25.23 9.79
N HIS A 411 -1.42 24.55 8.64
CA HIS A 411 -1.43 25.23 7.35
C HIS A 411 -2.63 26.20 7.20
N LEU A 412 -3.76 25.93 7.85
CA LEU A 412 -4.91 26.85 7.86
C LEU A 412 -4.63 28.09 8.71
N LEU A 413 -3.83 27.92 9.77
CA LEU A 413 -3.30 29.03 10.55
C LEU A 413 -2.34 29.89 9.71
N GLU A 414 -1.41 29.27 8.99
CA GLU A 414 -0.46 29.98 8.12
C GLU A 414 -1.19 30.76 7.01
N GLN A 415 -2.24 30.16 6.41
CA GLN A 415 -3.07 30.84 5.43
C GLN A 415 -3.86 32.02 6.02
N SER A 416 -4.38 31.89 7.24
CA SER A 416 -5.11 32.98 7.89
C SER A 416 -4.20 34.15 8.28
N LEU A 417 -2.93 33.88 8.61
CA LEU A 417 -1.93 34.89 8.91
C LEU A 417 -1.41 35.66 7.67
N LEU A 418 -1.60 35.12 6.46
CA LEU A 418 -1.23 35.77 5.19
C LEU A 418 -2.32 36.70 4.62
N HIS A 419 -3.51 36.71 5.22
CA HIS A 419 -4.65 37.52 4.78
C HIS A 419 -5.04 38.66 5.75
N ASN A 420 -4.27 38.83 6.82
CA ASN A 420 -4.22 40.04 7.66
C ASN A 420 -2.93 40.81 7.36
#